data_AF-A0A0D2MCI3-F1
#
_entry.id   AF-A0A0D2MCI3-F1
#
_cell.length_a   1.000
_cell.length_b   1.000
_cell.length_c   1.000
_cell.angle_alpha   90.00
_cell.angle_beta   90.00
_cell.angle_gamma   90.00
#
_symmetry.space_group_name_H-M   'P 1'
#
loop_
_entity.id
_entity.type
_entity.pdbx_description
1 polymer ?
#
loop_
_entity_poly.entity_id
_entity_poly.type
_entity_poly.pdbx_seq_one_letter_code
_entity_poly.pdbx_strand_id
1 'polypeptide(L)'
;MGKPNFGVECRVQLQQRAHVVNSDYRYDVGVREACARDVDSMCADAKKKLRGQAQVLKCLVKSLADANDGCQSELGRLVRHALWDYASAAPLTAACDADVDALCPANTATRPGGVFTIGAAGHCLSKALVEGKPLAPDCRDLVIAAAPREARAYLTAPDKAGAVVQRVAQLQRAAGLEGVLVDPYKREGSAVTVTGWAALACLASMFVVAAGAGVLAYRRATGADKPHTQYVKSGDA
;
A
#
# COMPACT_ATOMS: atom_id res chain seq x y z
N MET A 1 -11.14 -19.36 -0.33
CA MET A 1 -12.17 -18.60 0.40
C MET A 1 -12.68 -17.50 -0.52
N GLY A 2 -13.99 -17.30 -0.62
CA GLY A 2 -14.64 -16.15 -1.26
C GLY A 2 -14.95 -16.28 -2.74
N LYS A 3 -16.22 -16.52 -3.10
CA LYS A 3 -16.70 -16.16 -4.43
C LYS A 3 -16.59 -14.63 -4.57
N PRO A 4 -16.01 -14.08 -5.64
CA PRO A 4 -15.72 -12.64 -5.77
C PRO A 4 -16.96 -11.74 -5.92
N ASN A 5 -18.16 -12.31 -5.84
CA ASN A 5 -19.41 -11.59 -5.99
C ASN A 5 -20.33 -11.96 -4.83
N PHE A 6 -20.33 -11.12 -3.79
CA PHE A 6 -21.42 -11.11 -2.82
C PHE A 6 -22.75 -10.93 -3.57
N GLY A 7 -23.81 -11.62 -3.12
CA GLY A 7 -25.15 -11.39 -3.64
C GLY A 7 -25.53 -9.91 -3.53
N VAL A 8 -26.39 -9.42 -4.43
CA VAL A 8 -26.79 -8.00 -4.48
C VAL A 8 -27.28 -7.51 -3.12
N GLU A 9 -28.09 -8.32 -2.43
CA GLU A 9 -28.60 -8.03 -1.09
C GLU A 9 -27.48 -7.86 -0.05
N CYS A 10 -26.52 -8.79 -0.01
CA CYS A 10 -25.38 -8.71 0.90
C CYS A 10 -24.53 -7.46 0.63
N ARG A 11 -24.32 -7.10 -0.64
CA ARG A 11 -23.59 -5.87 -1.01
C ARG A 11 -24.31 -4.61 -0.52
N VAL A 12 -25.62 -4.53 -0.69
CA VAL A 12 -26.42 -3.39 -0.20
C VAL A 12 -26.33 -3.28 1.33
N GLN A 13 -26.42 -4.40 2.05
CA GLN A 13 -26.27 -4.41 3.51
C GLN A 13 -24.87 -3.97 3.97
N LEU A 14 -23.82 -4.42 3.28
CA LEU A 14 -22.45 -4.01 3.56
C LEU A 14 -22.23 -2.51 3.31
N GLN A 15 -22.78 -1.98 2.22
CA GLN A 15 -22.73 -0.55 1.90
C GLN A 15 -23.48 0.30 2.92
N GLN A 16 -24.68 -0.14 3.32
CA GLN A 16 -25.44 0.54 4.36
C GLN A 16 -24.69 0.54 5.70
N ARG A 17 -24.09 -0.60 6.06
CA ARG A 17 -23.24 -0.69 7.25
C ARG A 17 -22.05 0.26 7.17
N ALA A 18 -21.35 0.32 6.03
CA ALA A 18 -20.23 1.24 5.83
C ALA A 18 -20.67 2.70 5.96
N HIS A 19 -21.82 3.06 5.39
CA HIS A 19 -22.38 4.41 5.50
C HIS A 19 -22.69 4.80 6.96
N VAL A 20 -23.35 3.90 7.71
CA VAL A 20 -23.64 4.15 9.14
C VAL A 20 -22.36 4.30 9.94
N VAL A 21 -21.38 3.42 9.74
CA VAL A 21 -20.07 3.47 10.42
C VAL A 21 -19.33 4.79 10.13
N ASN A 22 -19.41 5.29 8.90
CA ASN A 22 -18.77 6.55 8.52
C ASN A 22 -19.55 7.80 8.98
N SER A 23 -20.78 7.65 9.50
CA SER A 23 -21.64 8.78 9.86
C SER A 23 -21.44 9.32 11.29
N ASP A 24 -21.02 8.47 12.23
CA ASP A 24 -20.78 8.82 13.63
C ASP A 24 -19.70 7.91 14.22
N TYR A 25 -18.75 8.49 14.96
CA TYR A 25 -17.63 7.79 15.59
C TYR A 25 -18.07 6.68 16.56
N ARG A 26 -19.29 6.75 17.10
CA ARG A 26 -19.81 5.75 18.06
C ARG A 26 -20.12 4.40 17.43
N TYR A 27 -20.29 4.34 16.12
CA TYR A 27 -20.63 3.11 15.41
C TYR A 27 -19.41 2.24 15.10
N ASP A 28 -18.20 2.80 15.11
CA ASP A 28 -16.96 2.04 15.06
C ASP A 28 -16.43 1.85 16.48
N VAL A 29 -16.35 0.59 16.93
CA VAL A 29 -15.92 0.25 18.29
C VAL A 29 -14.48 0.68 18.56
N GLY A 30 -13.58 0.51 17.58
CA GLY A 30 -12.17 0.86 17.72
C GLY A 30 -11.99 2.37 17.89
N VAL A 31 -12.65 3.17 17.06
CA VAL A 31 -12.61 4.64 17.18
C VAL A 31 -13.28 5.10 18.47
N ARG A 32 -14.45 4.53 18.82
CA ARG A 32 -15.17 4.90 20.05
C ARG A 32 -14.34 4.68 21.31
N GLU A 33 -13.60 3.58 21.39
CA GLU A 33 -12.83 3.22 22.59
C GLU A 33 -11.47 3.93 22.62
N ALA A 34 -10.73 3.93 21.52
CA ALA A 34 -9.40 4.54 21.47
C ALA A 34 -9.45 6.07 21.51
N CYS A 35 -10.43 6.70 20.85
CA CYS A 35 -10.55 8.16 20.76
C CYS A 35 -11.45 8.77 21.85
N ALA A 36 -11.94 8.01 22.83
CA ALA A 36 -12.90 8.51 23.82
C ALA A 36 -12.42 9.79 24.54
N ARG A 37 -11.15 9.78 24.98
CA ARG A 37 -10.53 10.92 25.68
C ARG A 37 -10.32 12.12 24.76
N ASP A 38 -9.83 11.87 23.55
CA ASP A 38 -9.51 12.92 22.56
C ASP A 38 -10.78 13.62 22.06
N VAL A 39 -11.89 12.88 21.95
CA VAL A 39 -13.20 13.45 21.62
C VAL A 39 -13.66 14.44 22.70
N ASP A 40 -13.48 14.09 23.98
CA ASP A 40 -13.94 14.92 25.09
C ASP A 40 -13.01 16.12 25.35
N SER A 41 -11.71 16.02 25.05
CA SER A 41 -10.75 17.11 25.23
C SER A 41 -10.71 18.09 24.05
N MET A 42 -10.73 17.59 22.81
CA MET A 42 -10.51 18.40 21.61
C MET A 42 -11.79 18.65 20.80
N CYS A 43 -12.71 17.69 20.77
CA CYS A 43 -13.88 17.70 19.88
C CYS A 43 -15.22 17.78 20.62
N ALA A 44 -15.24 18.33 21.84
CA ALA A 44 -16.43 18.45 22.69
C ALA A 44 -17.56 19.24 22.01
N ASP A 45 -17.23 20.28 21.24
CA ASP A 45 -18.23 21.08 20.53
C ASP A 45 -18.80 20.35 19.31
N ALA A 46 -17.97 19.53 18.63
CA ALA A 46 -18.45 18.68 17.55
C ALA A 46 -19.41 17.59 18.06
N LYS A 47 -19.24 17.13 19.30
CA LYS A 47 -20.13 16.17 19.97
C LYS A 47 -21.54 16.72 20.22
N LYS A 48 -21.69 18.05 20.36
CA LYS A 48 -22.98 18.75 20.55
C LYS A 48 -23.74 18.94 19.23
N LYS A 49 -23.07 18.81 18.08
CA LYS A 49 -23.68 18.98 16.75
C LYS A 49 -24.51 17.75 16.36
N LEU A 50 -25.33 17.90 15.31
CA LEU A 50 -26.23 16.85 14.84
C LEU A 50 -25.52 15.52 14.56
N ARG A 51 -26.16 14.44 14.99
CA ARG A 51 -25.83 13.05 14.66
C ARG A 51 -25.86 12.85 13.14
N GLY A 52 -24.93 12.06 12.61
CA GLY A 52 -24.98 11.56 11.22
C GLY A 52 -24.18 12.33 10.17
N GLN A 53 -23.60 13.49 10.49
CA GLN A 53 -22.77 14.27 9.54
C GLN A 53 -21.26 14.06 9.70
N ALA A 54 -20.85 13.05 10.48
CA ALA A 54 -19.46 12.76 10.79
C ALA A 54 -18.69 13.96 11.39
N GLN A 55 -19.36 14.90 12.06
CA GLN A 55 -18.76 16.14 12.58
C GLN A 55 -17.60 15.86 13.54
N VAL A 56 -17.77 14.89 14.45
CA VAL A 56 -16.71 14.46 15.39
C VAL A 56 -15.55 13.82 14.64
N LEU A 57 -15.83 12.95 13.66
CA LEU A 57 -14.78 12.32 12.85
C LEU A 57 -13.96 13.35 12.06
N LYS A 58 -14.63 14.34 11.46
CA LYS A 58 -13.96 15.46 10.76
C LYS A 58 -13.09 16.28 11.71
N CYS A 59 -13.56 16.53 12.94
CA CYS A 59 -12.77 17.21 13.97
C CYS A 59 -11.53 16.39 14.37
N LEU A 60 -11.69 15.09 14.60
CA LEU A 60 -10.57 14.19 14.94
C LEU A 60 -9.53 14.11 13.81
N VAL A 61 -9.96 14.14 12.55
CA VAL A 61 -9.06 14.16 11.38
C VAL A 61 -8.21 15.43 11.35
N LYS A 62 -8.80 16.60 11.64
CA LYS A 62 -8.06 17.88 11.74
C LYS A 62 -7.08 17.90 12.92
N SER A 63 -7.47 17.24 14.01
CA SER A 63 -6.73 17.19 15.28
C SER A 63 -5.82 15.96 15.40
N LEU A 64 -5.57 15.26 14.29
CA LEU A 64 -4.93 13.95 14.31
C LEU A 64 -3.49 13.98 14.86
N ALA A 65 -2.79 15.11 14.69
CA ALA A 65 -1.41 15.26 15.19
C ALA A 65 -1.33 15.24 16.73
N ASP A 66 -2.35 15.77 17.40
CA ASP A 66 -2.40 15.88 18.86
C ASP A 66 -3.16 14.70 19.51
N ALA A 67 -3.87 13.90 18.70
CA ALA A 67 -4.58 12.71 19.16
C ALA A 67 -3.62 11.62 19.63
N ASN A 68 -4.11 10.73 20.48
CA ASN A 68 -3.28 9.67 21.05
C ASN A 68 -2.86 8.61 20.02
N ASP A 69 -1.77 7.91 20.33
CA ASP A 69 -1.48 6.62 19.71
C ASP A 69 -2.67 5.67 19.97
N GLY A 70 -3.00 4.62 19.23
CA GLY A 70 -4.34 4.04 19.35
C GLY A 70 -5.39 4.84 18.57
N CYS A 71 -5.82 6.03 19.02
CA CYS A 71 -6.84 6.83 18.31
C CYS A 71 -6.39 7.16 16.89
N GLN A 72 -5.17 7.64 16.72
CA GLN A 72 -4.59 7.89 15.41
C GLN A 72 -4.58 6.63 14.50
N SER A 73 -4.55 5.43 15.08
CA SER A 73 -4.48 4.15 14.33
C SER A 73 -5.87 3.74 13.89
N GLU A 74 -6.81 3.72 14.84
CA GLU A 74 -8.20 3.35 14.58
C GLU A 74 -8.90 4.36 13.69
N LEU A 75 -8.65 5.66 13.89
CA LEU A 75 -9.17 6.69 13.00
C LEU A 75 -8.58 6.54 11.59
N GLY A 76 -7.27 6.29 11.49
CA GLY A 76 -6.64 6.03 10.19
C GLY A 76 -7.19 4.79 9.50
N ARG A 77 -7.49 3.72 10.24
CA ARG A 77 -8.15 2.51 9.72
C ARG A 77 -9.54 2.83 9.19
N LEU A 78 -10.35 3.57 9.95
CA LEU A 78 -11.70 3.99 9.55
C LEU A 78 -11.68 4.84 8.27
N VAL A 79 -10.85 5.90 8.25
CA VAL A 79 -10.76 6.81 7.09
C VAL A 79 -10.21 6.08 5.87
N ARG A 80 -9.21 5.20 6.03
CA ARG A 80 -8.70 4.36 4.94
C ARG A 80 -9.80 3.49 4.36
N HIS A 81 -10.62 2.87 5.20
CA HIS A 81 -11.73 2.04 4.74
C HIS A 81 -12.79 2.86 3.99
N ALA A 82 -13.06 4.10 4.45
CA ALA A 82 -13.97 5.02 3.78
C ALA A 82 -13.47 5.48 2.39
N LEU A 83 -12.16 5.68 2.22
CA LEU A 83 -11.55 5.97 0.91
C LEU A 83 -11.38 4.71 0.02
N TRP A 84 -11.41 3.53 0.63
CA TRP A 84 -11.27 2.25 -0.06
C TRP A 84 -12.56 1.83 -0.77
N ASP A 85 -13.71 1.92 -0.08
CA ASP A 85 -15.04 1.79 -0.71
C ASP A 85 -15.69 3.19 -0.80
N TYR A 86 -15.09 4.01 -1.65
CA TYR A 86 -15.50 5.40 -1.82
C TYR A 86 -16.91 5.49 -2.41
N ALA A 87 -17.75 6.28 -1.76
CA ALA A 87 -19.08 6.64 -2.23
C ALA A 87 -19.22 8.16 -2.22
N SER A 88 -19.74 8.71 -3.31
CA SER A 88 -20.07 10.14 -3.39
C SER A 88 -21.13 10.51 -2.35
N ALA A 89 -21.07 11.74 -1.86
CA ALA A 89 -21.95 12.29 -0.82
C ALA A 89 -21.95 11.50 0.51
N ALA A 90 -20.94 10.66 0.76
CA ALA A 90 -20.81 10.01 2.06
C ALA A 90 -20.40 11.02 3.14
N PRO A 91 -20.92 10.91 4.38
CA PRO A 91 -20.80 11.96 5.40
C PRO A 91 -19.35 12.33 5.74
N LEU A 92 -18.43 11.36 5.68
CA LEU A 92 -17.01 11.55 5.96
C LEU A 92 -16.22 12.04 4.74
N THR A 93 -16.46 11.48 3.55
CA THR A 93 -15.65 11.72 2.34
C THR A 93 -16.23 12.77 1.39
N ALA A 94 -17.40 13.34 1.68
CA ALA A 94 -18.06 14.33 0.82
C ALA A 94 -17.18 15.54 0.46
N ALA A 95 -16.24 15.92 1.33
CA ALA A 95 -15.29 16.99 1.06
C ALA A 95 -14.32 16.68 -0.11
N CYS A 96 -14.13 15.39 -0.42
CA CYS A 96 -13.28 14.93 -1.52
C CYS A 96 -14.04 14.76 -2.85
N ASP A 97 -15.37 14.94 -2.88
CA ASP A 97 -16.17 14.65 -4.08
C ASP A 97 -15.74 15.49 -5.28
N ALA A 98 -15.53 16.80 -5.07
CA ALA A 98 -15.04 17.69 -6.12
C ALA A 98 -13.62 17.33 -6.60
N ASP A 99 -12.74 16.91 -5.70
CA ASP A 99 -11.37 16.51 -6.04
C ASP A 99 -11.34 15.19 -6.82
N VAL A 100 -12.20 14.24 -6.44
CA VAL A 100 -12.33 12.95 -7.15
C VAL A 100 -12.88 13.17 -8.55
N ASP A 101 -13.90 14.00 -8.71
CA ASP A 101 -14.49 14.29 -10.02
C ASP A 101 -13.51 15.04 -10.95
N ALA A 102 -12.66 15.91 -10.40
CA ALA A 102 -11.71 16.70 -11.18
C ALA A 102 -10.40 15.97 -11.50
N LEU A 103 -9.87 15.17 -10.56
CA LEU A 103 -8.50 14.63 -10.64
C LEU A 103 -8.44 13.13 -10.98
N CYS A 104 -9.53 12.39 -10.73
CA CYS A 104 -9.56 10.94 -10.86
C CYS A 104 -10.32 10.47 -12.11
N PRO A 105 -9.99 9.28 -12.66
CA PRO A 105 -10.67 8.77 -13.85
C PRO A 105 -12.15 8.50 -13.54
N ALA A 106 -13.06 8.86 -14.45
CA ALA A 106 -14.52 8.88 -14.25
C ALA A 106 -15.14 7.66 -13.53
N ASN A 107 -14.51 6.48 -13.66
CA ASN A 107 -14.97 5.22 -13.06
C ASN A 107 -14.66 5.11 -11.55
N THR A 108 -13.93 6.05 -10.93
CA THR A 108 -13.59 6.00 -9.49
C THR A 108 -14.78 6.27 -8.57
N ALA A 109 -15.72 7.12 -9.01
CA ALA A 109 -16.94 7.40 -8.25
C ALA A 109 -18.09 6.44 -8.63
N THR A 110 -17.95 5.66 -9.71
CA THR A 110 -19.06 4.89 -10.27
C THR A 110 -19.10 3.47 -9.71
N ARG A 111 -20.03 3.26 -8.77
CA ARG A 111 -20.41 2.00 -8.09
C ARG A 111 -19.57 1.64 -6.87
N PRO A 112 -20.09 1.89 -5.65
CA PRO A 112 -19.59 1.22 -4.47
C PRO A 112 -19.72 -0.31 -4.63
N GLY A 113 -18.78 -1.07 -4.07
CA GLY A 113 -18.75 -2.53 -4.15
C GLY A 113 -18.45 -3.15 -5.53
N GLY A 114 -17.87 -2.40 -6.46
CA GLY A 114 -17.29 -2.94 -7.70
C GLY A 114 -15.89 -3.49 -7.46
N VAL A 115 -15.63 -4.77 -7.80
CA VAL A 115 -14.31 -5.40 -7.55
C VAL A 115 -13.13 -4.63 -8.16
N PHE A 116 -13.37 -3.91 -9.26
CA PHE A 116 -12.37 -3.11 -9.96
C PHE A 116 -12.29 -1.64 -9.52
N THR A 117 -13.20 -1.16 -8.68
CA THR A 117 -13.26 0.24 -8.21
C THR A 117 -12.80 0.39 -6.76
N ILE A 118 -12.70 -0.71 -6.03
CA ILE A 118 -12.19 -0.77 -4.66
C ILE A 118 -10.75 -0.21 -4.61
N GLY A 119 -10.52 0.76 -3.74
CA GLY A 119 -9.23 1.43 -3.54
C GLY A 119 -8.86 2.47 -4.59
N ALA A 120 -9.61 2.59 -5.68
CA ALA A 120 -9.24 3.44 -6.81
C ALA A 120 -9.23 4.93 -6.44
N ALA A 121 -10.22 5.40 -5.67
CA ALA A 121 -10.27 6.78 -5.18
C ALA A 121 -9.13 7.08 -4.20
N GLY A 122 -8.92 6.22 -3.19
CA GLY A 122 -7.82 6.38 -2.23
C GLY A 122 -6.44 6.41 -2.89
N HIS A 123 -6.17 5.53 -3.85
CA HIS A 123 -4.91 5.53 -4.59
C HIS A 123 -4.74 6.77 -5.47
N CYS A 124 -5.80 7.19 -6.17
CA CYS A 124 -5.77 8.38 -7.00
C CYS A 124 -5.47 9.66 -6.19
N LEU A 125 -6.20 9.87 -5.09
CA LEU A 125 -6.02 11.06 -4.23
C LEU A 125 -4.64 11.08 -3.57
N SER A 126 -4.16 9.92 -3.10
CA SER A 126 -2.81 9.80 -2.53
C SER A 126 -1.74 10.14 -3.56
N LYS A 127 -1.91 9.67 -4.80
CA LYS A 127 -1.01 10.00 -5.91
C LYS A 127 -1.07 11.49 -6.26
N ALA A 128 -2.25 12.06 -6.36
CA ALA A 128 -2.43 13.48 -6.66
C ALA A 128 -1.75 14.38 -5.61
N LEU A 129 -1.84 14.00 -4.33
CA LEU A 129 -1.18 14.70 -3.24
C LEU A 129 0.37 14.66 -3.36
N VAL A 130 0.94 13.50 -3.72
CA VAL A 130 2.39 13.35 -3.93
C VAL A 130 2.86 14.10 -5.19
N GLU A 131 2.02 14.19 -6.22
CA GLU A 131 2.27 14.97 -7.44
C GLU A 131 2.18 16.50 -7.21
N GLY A 132 1.84 16.95 -6.00
CA GLY A 132 1.71 18.37 -5.68
C GLY A 132 0.46 19.03 -6.25
N LYS A 133 -0.56 18.25 -6.63
CA LYS A 133 -1.83 18.81 -7.08
C LYS A 133 -2.59 19.43 -5.89
N PRO A 134 -3.25 20.59 -6.10
CA PRO A 134 -4.03 21.21 -5.04
C PRO A 134 -5.28 20.37 -4.76
N LEU A 135 -5.39 19.84 -3.54
CA LEU A 135 -6.61 19.22 -3.01
C LEU A 135 -7.31 20.20 -2.07
N ALA A 136 -8.62 20.05 -1.89
CA ALA A 136 -9.34 20.76 -0.85
C ALA A 136 -8.69 20.47 0.52
N PRO A 137 -8.59 21.46 1.43
CA PRO A 137 -7.86 21.30 2.69
C PRO A 137 -8.45 20.16 3.54
N ASP A 138 -9.78 20.09 3.60
CA ASP A 138 -10.48 19.01 4.32
C ASP A 138 -10.26 17.63 3.67
N CYS A 139 -10.13 17.55 2.34
CA CYS A 139 -9.84 16.30 1.66
C CYS A 139 -8.38 15.87 1.86
N ARG A 140 -7.45 16.81 1.80
CA ARG A 140 -6.03 16.58 2.07
C ARG A 140 -5.83 15.96 3.45
N ASP A 141 -6.47 16.51 4.48
CA ASP A 141 -6.36 16.00 5.85
C ASP A 141 -6.93 14.57 5.97
N LEU A 142 -8.02 14.26 5.26
CA LEU A 142 -8.57 12.89 5.17
C LEU A 142 -7.58 11.91 4.53
N VAL A 143 -6.94 12.30 3.42
CA VAL A 143 -5.95 11.47 2.72
C VAL A 143 -4.73 11.21 3.61
N ILE A 144 -4.27 12.24 4.34
CA ILE A 144 -3.17 12.10 5.31
C ILE A 144 -3.59 11.18 6.47
N ALA A 145 -4.81 11.34 6.99
CA ALA A 145 -5.32 10.49 8.06
C ALA A 145 -5.42 9.01 7.64
N ALA A 146 -5.81 8.74 6.40
CA ALA A 146 -5.91 7.39 5.85
C ALA A 146 -4.56 6.67 5.73
N ALA A 147 -3.45 7.40 5.60
CA ALA A 147 -2.14 6.79 5.47
C ALA A 147 -1.74 6.05 6.75
N PRO A 148 -1.03 4.91 6.63
CA PRO A 148 -0.45 4.25 7.79
C PRO A 148 0.51 5.20 8.49
N ARG A 149 0.60 5.11 9.82
CA ARG A 149 1.31 6.10 10.66
C ARG A 149 2.72 6.41 10.16
N GLU A 150 3.48 5.35 9.85
CA GLU A 150 4.85 5.45 9.32
C GLU A 150 4.90 6.17 7.96
N ALA A 151 3.87 6.01 7.13
CA ALA A 151 3.77 6.67 5.83
C ALA A 151 3.27 8.13 5.91
N ARG A 152 2.65 8.56 7.02
CA ARG A 152 2.12 9.94 7.16
C ARG A 152 3.20 11.00 7.05
N ALA A 153 4.41 10.70 7.54
CA ALA A 153 5.56 11.59 7.42
C ALA A 153 5.90 11.91 5.94
N TYR A 154 5.71 10.94 5.04
CA TYR A 154 5.96 11.12 3.61
C TYR A 154 4.91 12.00 2.92
N LEU A 155 3.65 11.96 3.37
CA LEU A 155 2.56 12.76 2.79
C LEU A 155 2.48 14.19 3.34
N THR A 156 2.93 14.40 4.57
CA THR A 156 2.95 15.73 5.21
C THR A 156 4.12 16.59 4.75
N ALA A 157 5.21 15.96 4.30
CA ALA A 157 6.41 16.64 3.78
C ALA A 157 6.96 15.97 2.51
N PRO A 158 6.23 16.04 1.37
CA PRO A 158 6.66 15.44 0.11
C PRO A 158 8.02 16.00 -0.37
N ASP A 159 8.29 17.28 -0.15
CA ASP A 159 9.56 17.92 -0.53
C ASP A 159 10.76 17.36 0.24
N LYS A 160 10.55 16.93 1.49
CA LYS A 160 11.60 16.31 2.31
C LYS A 160 11.87 14.88 1.87
N ALA A 161 10.84 14.14 1.47
CA ALA A 161 11.00 12.79 0.92
C ALA A 161 11.77 12.81 -0.41
N GLY A 162 11.47 13.76 -1.31
CA GLY A 162 12.25 13.97 -2.54
C GLY A 162 13.72 14.29 -2.26
N ALA A 163 13.99 15.15 -1.28
CA ALA A 163 15.35 15.47 -0.85
C ALA A 163 16.08 14.24 -0.26
N VAL A 164 15.41 13.40 0.53
CA VAL A 164 15.98 12.16 1.08
C VAL A 164 16.27 11.16 -0.03
N VAL A 165 15.35 10.97 -0.99
CA VAL A 165 15.57 10.09 -2.15
C VAL A 165 16.76 10.57 -2.98
N GLN A 166 16.89 11.89 -3.21
CA GLN A 166 18.06 12.45 -3.89
C GLN A 166 19.36 12.21 -3.11
N ARG A 167 19.36 12.35 -1.78
CA ARG A 167 20.52 12.07 -0.94
C ARG A 167 20.89 10.59 -0.91
N VAL A 168 19.91 9.70 -0.82
CA VAL A 168 20.11 8.25 -0.90
C VAL A 168 20.67 7.86 -2.27
N ALA A 169 20.16 8.44 -3.36
CA ALA A 169 20.70 8.24 -4.71
C ALA A 169 22.14 8.76 -4.85
N GLN A 170 22.47 9.90 -4.23
CA GLN A 170 23.85 10.41 -4.18
C GLN A 170 24.77 9.47 -3.39
N LEU A 171 24.32 8.94 -2.25
CA LEU A 171 25.08 7.99 -1.43
C LEU A 171 25.27 6.64 -2.14
N GLN A 172 24.25 6.13 -2.84
CA GLN A 172 24.36 4.90 -3.62
C GLN A 172 25.34 5.05 -4.79
N ARG A 173 25.33 6.19 -5.49
CA ARG A 173 26.34 6.52 -6.52
C ARG A 173 27.75 6.62 -5.93
N ALA A 174 27.91 7.27 -4.78
CA ALA A 174 29.19 7.37 -4.10
C ALA A 174 29.70 6.00 -3.57
N ALA A 175 28.78 5.10 -3.25
CA ALA A 175 29.07 3.73 -2.83
C ALA A 175 29.27 2.74 -3.99
N GLY A 176 29.24 3.20 -5.25
CA GLY A 176 29.39 2.34 -6.43
C GLY A 176 28.23 1.37 -6.67
N LEU A 177 27.11 1.56 -5.98
CA LEU A 177 25.87 0.83 -6.17
C LEU A 177 25.09 1.52 -7.29
N GLU A 178 25.48 1.28 -8.55
CA GLU A 178 24.66 1.67 -9.71
C GLU A 178 23.44 0.76 -9.80
N GLY A 179 22.47 1.07 -8.97
CA GLY A 179 21.17 0.42 -8.93
C GLY A 179 20.17 1.43 -8.37
N VAL A 180 19.84 2.44 -9.19
CA VAL A 180 18.65 3.25 -8.93
C VAL A 180 17.48 2.28 -8.88
N LEU A 181 16.96 2.06 -7.68
CA LEU A 181 15.69 1.39 -7.44
C LEU A 181 14.63 2.12 -8.28
N VAL A 182 14.16 1.43 -9.31
CA VAL A 182 12.94 1.64 -10.11
C VAL A 182 12.39 3.07 -10.04
N ASP A 183 12.60 3.83 -11.10
CA ASP A 183 11.93 5.12 -11.31
C ASP A 183 10.42 4.87 -11.53
N PRO A 184 9.53 5.18 -10.55
CA PRO A 184 8.14 4.76 -10.59
C PRO A 184 7.31 5.51 -11.64
N TYR A 185 7.88 6.52 -12.31
CA TYR A 185 7.23 7.29 -13.36
C TYR A 185 7.58 6.83 -14.78
N LYS A 186 8.53 5.93 -14.97
CA LYS A 186 8.93 5.45 -16.30
C LYS A 186 8.18 4.16 -16.66
N ARG A 187 7.28 4.23 -17.64
CA ARG A 187 6.41 3.14 -18.10
C ARG A 187 7.06 2.13 -19.04
N GLU A 188 8.35 2.27 -19.34
CA GLU A 188 9.07 1.34 -20.21
C GLU A 188 9.98 0.43 -19.38
N GLY A 189 9.83 -0.87 -19.62
CA GLY A 189 10.44 -1.94 -18.83
C GLY A 189 11.91 -1.69 -18.51
N SER A 190 12.25 -1.85 -17.23
CA SER A 190 13.64 -1.84 -16.78
C SER A 190 14.37 -3.02 -17.42
N ALA A 191 15.06 -2.76 -18.51
CA ALA A 191 16.10 -3.65 -18.99
C ALA A 191 17.20 -3.65 -17.93
N VAL A 192 17.46 -4.82 -17.35
CA VAL A 192 18.66 -5.05 -16.53
C VAL A 192 19.85 -4.87 -17.47
N THR A 193 20.48 -3.70 -17.43
CA THR A 193 21.71 -3.46 -18.19
C THR A 193 22.83 -4.21 -17.50
N VAL A 194 23.07 -5.44 -17.97
CA VAL A 194 24.19 -6.30 -17.56
C VAL A 194 25.48 -5.58 -17.94
N THR A 195 26.02 -4.78 -17.02
CA THR A 195 27.33 -4.12 -17.17
C THR A 195 28.19 -4.42 -15.94
N GLY A 196 29.50 -4.55 -16.15
CA GLY A 196 30.48 -4.77 -15.07
C GLY A 196 30.61 -6.22 -14.57
N TRP A 197 31.01 -6.36 -13.30
CA TRP A 197 31.39 -7.62 -12.66
C TRP A 197 30.27 -8.69 -12.63
N ALA A 198 29.01 -8.26 -12.66
CA ALA A 198 27.86 -9.17 -12.75
C ALA A 198 27.83 -9.93 -14.08
N ALA A 199 28.20 -9.28 -15.19
CA ALA A 199 28.31 -9.92 -16.49
C ALA A 199 29.40 -11.00 -16.49
N LEU A 200 30.54 -10.70 -15.87
CA LEU A 200 31.66 -11.63 -15.75
C LEU A 200 31.32 -12.83 -14.88
N ALA A 201 30.61 -12.62 -13.77
CA ALA A 201 30.14 -13.71 -12.91
C ALA A 201 29.16 -14.65 -13.65
N CYS A 202 28.25 -14.10 -14.46
CA CYS A 202 27.34 -14.89 -15.29
C CYS A 202 28.06 -15.68 -16.39
N LEU A 203 29.05 -15.09 -17.06
CA LEU A 203 29.84 -15.79 -18.08
C LEU A 203 30.71 -16.89 -17.46
N ALA A 204 31.29 -16.63 -16.28
CA ALA A 204 32.07 -17.62 -15.54
C ALA A 204 31.19 -18.79 -15.09
N SER A 205 29.97 -18.53 -14.58
CA SER A 205 29.05 -19.61 -14.18
C SER A 205 28.63 -20.45 -15.39
N MET A 206 28.37 -19.82 -16.54
CA MET A 206 28.02 -20.54 -17.77
C MET A 206 29.16 -21.42 -18.26
N PHE A 207 30.40 -20.94 -18.19
CA PHE A 207 31.59 -21.70 -18.56
C PHE A 207 31.81 -22.92 -17.66
N VAL A 208 31.65 -22.76 -16.33
CA VAL A 208 31.78 -23.88 -15.37
C VAL A 208 30.76 -24.98 -15.66
N VAL A 209 29.51 -24.60 -15.95
CA VAL A 209 28.46 -25.58 -16.27
C VAL A 209 28.76 -26.30 -17.60
N ALA A 210 29.21 -25.57 -18.63
CA ALA A 210 29.57 -26.16 -19.92
C ALA A 210 30.78 -27.12 -19.81
N ALA A 211 31.82 -26.72 -19.07
CA ALA A 211 32.98 -27.57 -18.81
C ALA A 211 32.59 -28.82 -18.02
N GLY A 212 31.77 -28.70 -16.97
CA GLY A 212 31.25 -29.83 -16.20
C GLY A 212 30.42 -30.80 -17.05
N ALA A 213 29.55 -30.28 -17.91
CA ALA A 213 28.78 -31.09 -18.84
C ALA A 213 29.67 -31.82 -19.86
N GLY A 214 30.70 -31.15 -20.38
CA GLY A 214 31.69 -31.75 -21.28
C GLY A 214 32.46 -32.90 -20.61
N VAL A 215 32.90 -32.73 -19.36
CA VAL A 215 33.58 -33.78 -18.59
C VAL A 215 32.65 -34.97 -18.32
N LEU A 216 31.39 -34.73 -17.95
CA LEU A 216 30.40 -35.80 -17.75
C LEU A 216 30.12 -36.57 -19.05
N ALA A 217 29.94 -35.86 -20.17
CA ALA A 217 29.74 -36.49 -21.47
C ALA A 217 30.95 -37.33 -21.89
N TYR A 218 32.16 -36.79 -21.68
CA TYR A 218 33.41 -37.50 -21.97
C TYR A 218 33.58 -38.77 -21.12
N ARG A 219 33.32 -38.70 -19.81
CA ARG A 219 33.36 -39.85 -18.91
C ARG A 219 32.33 -40.93 -19.29
N ARG A 220 31.15 -40.50 -19.73
CA ARG A 220 30.10 -41.41 -20.19
C ARG A 220 30.45 -42.08 -21.52
N ALA A 221 31.06 -41.35 -22.46
CA ALA A 221 31.49 -41.89 -23.76
C ALA A 221 32.69 -42.84 -23.66
N THR A 222 33.62 -42.56 -22.74
CA THR A 222 34.80 -43.40 -22.49
C THR A 222 34.51 -44.61 -21.60
N GLY A 223 33.28 -44.76 -21.10
CA GLY A 223 32.85 -45.91 -20.31
C GLY A 223 33.52 -46.01 -18.93
N ALA A 224 34.01 -44.89 -18.39
CA ALA A 224 34.68 -44.83 -17.10
C ALA A 224 33.73 -45.04 -15.91
N ASP A 225 32.45 -44.70 -16.07
CA ASP A 225 31.43 -44.92 -15.04
C ASP A 225 30.80 -46.32 -15.20
N LYS A 226 31.56 -47.37 -14.88
CA LYS A 226 31.00 -48.71 -14.69
C LYS A 226 30.32 -48.75 -13.32
N PRO A 227 29.05 -49.18 -13.19
CA PRO A 227 28.40 -49.28 -11.88
C PRO A 227 29.17 -50.28 -11.01
N HIS A 228 29.75 -49.79 -9.91
CA HIS A 228 30.36 -50.65 -8.90
C HIS A 228 29.21 -51.25 -8.08
N THR A 229 29.03 -52.56 -8.13
CA THR A 229 28.14 -53.25 -7.19
C THR A 229 28.79 -53.18 -5.80
N GLN A 230 28.26 -52.32 -4.93
CA GLN A 230 28.64 -52.36 -3.52
C GLN A 230 28.00 -53.60 -2.89
N TYR A 231 28.79 -54.63 -2.68
CA TYR A 231 28.39 -55.76 -1.84
C TYR A 231 28.39 -55.29 -0.39
N VAL A 232 27.21 -54.96 0.14
CA VAL A 232 27.03 -54.76 1.57
C VAL A 232 27.02 -56.14 2.22
N LYS A 233 28.06 -56.45 3.00
CA LYS A 233 28.12 -57.67 3.80
C LYS A 233 27.17 -57.47 4.99
N SER A 234 25.95 -57.97 4.90
CA SER A 234 25.10 -58.14 6.09
C SER A 234 25.74 -59.24 6.95
N GLY A 235 26.28 -58.85 8.10
CA GLY A 235 26.75 -59.81 9.09
C GLY A 235 25.56 -60.55 9.69
N ASP A 236 25.63 -61.88 9.70
CA ASP A 236 24.68 -62.74 10.39
C ASP A 236 24.84 -62.55 11.91
N ALA A 237 23.73 -62.23 12.59
CA ALA A 237 23.56 -62.31 14.03
C ALA A 237 22.20 -62.94 14.33
#